data_AF-A0A816NV54-F1
#
_entry.id   AF-A0A816NV54-F1
#
_cell.length_a   1.000
_cell.length_b   1.000
_cell.length_c   1.000
_cell.angle_alpha   90.00
_cell.angle_beta   90.00
_cell.angle_gamma   90.00
#
_symmetry.space_group_name_H-M   'P 1'
#
loop_
_entity.id
_entity.type
_entity.pdbx_description
1 polymer ?
#
loop_
_entity_poly.entity_id
_entity_poly.type
_entity_poly.pdbx_seq_one_letter_code
_entity_poly.pdbx_strand_id
1 'polypeptide(L)'
;MKVANVDIRGTGSSEDVLIEREYTSQELDDGERVVELLARHSRSNGRVGMHGLSWTAFNSLMMATLRHPPALRAIFAAHGSEDLYKNDIHFMDGILHQDEYILSVDHENALPAPPQYIMDEKWIKERFTARPWIDVYLEHQLDGEFWQKHSIKYAYENFTLPAYLLAGFYDG
;
A
#
# COMPACT_ATOMS: atom_id res chain seq x y z
N MET A 1 -5.78 -23.53 1.51
CA MET A 1 -5.15 -22.22 1.27
C MET A 1 -4.69 -21.67 2.61
N LYS A 2 -3.51 -21.04 2.69
CA LYS A 2 -3.02 -20.34 3.89
C LYS A 2 -3.01 -18.85 3.56
N VAL A 3 -3.36 -18.03 4.53
CA VAL A 3 -3.48 -16.58 4.37
C VAL A 3 -2.66 -15.91 5.45
N ALA A 4 -1.98 -14.83 5.10
CA ALA A 4 -1.27 -13.96 6.01
C ALA A 4 -1.75 -12.53 5.73
N ASN A 5 -2.13 -11.82 6.79
CA ASN A 5 -2.35 -10.39 6.77
C ASN A 5 -1.16 -9.77 7.49
N VAL A 6 -0.62 -8.69 6.94
CA VAL A 6 0.62 -8.06 7.44
C VAL A 6 0.32 -6.59 7.64
N ASP A 7 0.58 -6.09 8.84
CA ASP A 7 0.48 -4.68 9.15
C ASP A 7 1.65 -3.93 8.48
N ILE A 8 1.37 -2.76 7.93
CA ILE A 8 2.39 -1.87 7.34
C ILE A 8 3.42 -1.50 8.43
N ARG A 9 4.66 -1.27 8.02
CA ARG A 9 5.73 -0.81 8.92
C ARG A 9 5.25 0.39 9.77
N GLY A 10 5.44 0.30 11.08
CA GLY A 10 5.01 1.32 12.02
C GLY A 10 3.50 1.42 12.28
N THR A 11 2.69 0.47 11.77
CA THR A 11 1.26 0.37 12.09
C THR A 11 0.93 -0.98 12.72
N GLY A 12 -0.23 -1.06 13.38
CA GLY A 12 -0.71 -2.29 14.01
C GLY A 12 0.34 -2.89 14.95
N SER A 13 0.73 -4.14 14.70
CA SER A 13 1.77 -4.84 15.46
C SER A 13 3.15 -4.83 14.79
N SER A 14 3.30 -4.14 13.65
CA SER A 14 4.58 -4.02 12.96
C SER A 14 5.46 -2.95 13.64
N GLU A 15 6.73 -3.29 13.82
CA GLU A 15 7.72 -2.41 14.45
C GLU A 15 8.18 -1.28 13.51
N ASP A 16 9.08 -0.45 14.05
CA ASP A 16 9.77 0.66 13.37
C ASP A 16 8.88 1.89 13.08
N VAL A 17 9.43 2.88 12.38
CA VAL A 17 8.78 4.15 12.07
C VAL A 17 7.79 3.98 10.91
N LEU A 18 6.63 4.62 11.05
CA LEU A 18 5.61 4.71 10.01
C LEU A 18 6.22 5.22 8.69
N ILE A 19 5.85 4.59 7.58
CA ILE A 19 6.24 5.05 6.24
C ILE A 19 5.70 6.45 5.95
N GLU A 20 6.34 7.16 5.02
CA GLU A 20 6.03 8.57 4.76
C GLU A 20 4.67 8.81 4.08
N ARG A 21 4.11 7.79 3.41
CA ARG A 21 2.80 7.77 2.75
C ARG A 21 2.45 6.37 2.24
N GLU A 22 1.31 6.21 1.59
CA GLU A 22 0.93 5.03 0.82
C GLU A 22 1.88 4.85 -0.40
N TYR A 23 2.10 3.61 -0.80
CA TYR A 23 2.80 3.21 -2.04
C TYR A 23 4.28 3.61 -2.11
N THR A 24 4.94 3.72 -0.96
CA THR A 24 6.36 4.09 -0.92
C THR A 24 7.25 2.96 -1.45
N SER A 25 8.47 3.31 -1.89
CA SER A 25 9.48 2.28 -2.20
C SER A 25 9.75 1.37 -1.01
N GLN A 26 9.72 1.91 0.23
CA GLN A 26 9.90 1.13 1.45
C GLN A 26 8.78 0.11 1.65
N GLU A 27 7.52 0.50 1.42
CA GLU A 27 6.39 -0.42 1.49
C GLU A 27 6.50 -1.56 0.48
N LEU A 28 6.95 -1.26 -0.75
CA LEU A 28 7.18 -2.28 -1.78
C LEU A 28 8.36 -3.19 -1.43
N ASP A 29 9.44 -2.65 -0.87
CA ASP A 29 10.59 -3.44 -0.36
C ASP A 29 10.13 -4.41 0.74
N ASP A 30 9.30 -3.94 1.67
CA ASP A 30 8.72 -4.75 2.74
C ASP A 30 7.81 -5.83 2.17
N GLY A 31 7.00 -5.50 1.17
CA GLY A 31 6.17 -6.45 0.42
C GLY A 31 6.99 -7.58 -0.23
N GLU A 32 8.12 -7.27 -0.86
CA GLU A 32 9.02 -8.28 -1.44
C GLU A 32 9.56 -9.22 -0.37
N ARG A 33 9.97 -8.65 0.77
CA ARG A 33 10.49 -9.41 1.89
C ARG A 33 9.43 -10.34 2.48
N VAL A 34 8.20 -9.87 2.64
CA VAL A 34 7.06 -10.69 3.08
C VAL A 34 6.84 -11.86 2.12
N VAL A 35 6.79 -11.61 0.82
CA VAL A 35 6.62 -12.67 -0.19
C VAL A 35 7.75 -13.71 -0.09
N GLU A 36 8.99 -13.27 0.08
CA GLU A 36 10.13 -14.18 0.25
C GLU A 36 9.99 -15.03 1.52
N LEU A 37 9.65 -14.42 2.66
CA LEU A 37 9.48 -15.11 3.94
C LEU A 37 8.36 -16.15 3.87
N LEU A 38 7.21 -15.78 3.28
CA LEU A 38 6.07 -16.66 3.10
C LEU A 38 6.41 -17.83 2.17
N ALA A 39 7.23 -17.61 1.14
CA ALA A 39 7.67 -18.67 0.25
C ALA A 39 8.61 -19.68 0.95
N ARG A 40 9.48 -19.20 1.85
CA ARG A 40 10.42 -20.04 2.62
C ARG A 40 9.82 -20.72 3.84
N HIS A 41 8.64 -20.29 4.28
CA HIS A 41 8.01 -20.85 5.47
C HIS A 41 7.79 -22.37 5.32
N SER A 42 8.06 -23.16 6.37
CA SER A 42 8.04 -24.64 6.33
C SER A 42 6.68 -25.24 5.93
N ARG A 43 5.61 -24.45 6.08
CA ARG A 43 4.25 -24.80 5.72
C ARG A 43 3.84 -24.28 4.33
N SER A 44 4.74 -23.67 3.57
CA SER A 44 4.51 -23.15 2.23
C SER A 44 4.94 -24.15 1.16
N ASN A 45 4.37 -24.06 -0.03
CA ASN A 45 4.84 -24.80 -1.21
C ASN A 45 5.77 -23.94 -2.10
N GLY A 46 6.26 -22.81 -1.58
CA GLY A 46 7.16 -21.89 -2.30
C GLY A 46 6.47 -20.97 -3.31
N ARG A 47 5.14 -21.03 -3.43
CA ARG A 47 4.36 -20.17 -4.34
C ARG A 47 3.45 -19.25 -3.53
N VAL A 48 3.53 -17.96 -3.80
CA VAL A 48 2.75 -16.93 -3.13
C VAL A 48 1.82 -16.28 -4.15
N GLY A 49 0.60 -16.00 -3.74
CA GLY A 49 -0.31 -15.09 -4.44
C GLY A 49 -0.62 -13.91 -3.53
N MET A 50 -0.84 -12.74 -4.12
CA MET A 50 -1.35 -11.58 -3.40
C MET A 50 -2.81 -11.37 -3.79
N HIS A 51 -3.63 -10.98 -2.82
CA HIS A 51 -4.99 -10.58 -3.10
C HIS A 51 -5.36 -9.37 -2.24
N GLY A 52 -6.15 -8.45 -2.80
CA GLY A 52 -6.49 -7.23 -2.10
C GLY A 52 -7.68 -6.48 -2.69
N LEU A 53 -8.21 -5.58 -1.88
CA LEU A 53 -9.20 -4.58 -2.25
C LEU A 53 -8.62 -3.19 -1.95
N SER A 54 -8.92 -2.18 -2.77
CA SER A 54 -8.39 -0.82 -2.58
C SER A 54 -6.87 -0.85 -2.42
N TRP A 55 -6.26 -0.14 -1.47
CA TRP A 55 -4.80 -0.08 -1.27
C TRP A 55 -4.08 -1.42 -1.47
N THR A 56 -4.54 -2.54 -0.89
CA THR A 56 -3.89 -3.86 -1.08
C THR A 56 -3.94 -4.37 -2.54
N ALA A 57 -4.96 -3.97 -3.32
CA ALA A 57 -5.02 -4.19 -4.76
C ALA A 57 -3.95 -3.38 -5.50
N PHE A 58 -3.73 -2.11 -5.15
CA PHE A 58 -2.64 -1.29 -5.67
C PHE A 58 -1.27 -1.91 -5.35
N ASN A 59 -1.04 -2.35 -4.10
CA ASN A 59 0.18 -3.09 -3.77
C ASN A 59 0.33 -4.32 -4.65
N SER A 60 -0.72 -5.13 -4.79
CA SER A 60 -0.65 -6.35 -5.61
C SER A 60 -0.27 -6.04 -7.06
N LEU A 61 -0.84 -4.99 -7.63
CA LEU A 61 -0.50 -4.48 -8.96
C LEU A 61 0.96 -4.04 -9.03
N MET A 62 1.43 -3.16 -8.13
CA MET A 62 2.81 -2.68 -8.09
C MET A 62 3.82 -3.82 -7.87
N MET A 63 3.50 -4.81 -7.04
CA MET A 63 4.36 -5.98 -6.83
C MET A 63 4.45 -6.83 -8.09
N ALA A 64 3.35 -6.97 -8.84
CA ALA A 64 3.29 -7.71 -10.08
C ALA A 64 3.95 -7.00 -11.27
N THR A 65 4.11 -5.68 -11.24
CA THR A 65 4.59 -4.86 -12.37
C THR A 65 5.91 -4.12 -12.14
N LEU A 66 6.21 -3.69 -10.92
CA LEU A 66 7.39 -2.88 -10.59
C LEU A 66 8.48 -3.67 -9.86
N ARG A 67 8.09 -4.71 -9.09
CA ARG A 67 9.03 -5.45 -8.23
C ARG A 67 9.34 -6.86 -8.71
N HIS A 68 8.33 -7.61 -9.16
CA HIS A 68 8.44 -9.01 -9.60
C HIS A 68 9.13 -9.97 -8.60
N PRO A 69 8.60 -10.13 -7.37
CA PRO A 69 9.14 -11.12 -6.44
C PRO A 69 9.16 -12.52 -7.09
N PRO A 70 10.27 -13.27 -7.04
CA PRO A 70 10.39 -14.57 -7.74
C PRO A 70 9.36 -15.63 -7.30
N ALA A 71 8.83 -15.51 -6.08
CA ALA A 71 7.85 -16.43 -5.53
C ALA A 71 6.39 -16.01 -5.80
N LEU A 72 6.14 -14.79 -6.29
CA LEU A 72 4.80 -14.31 -6.64
C LEU A 72 4.34 -14.97 -7.95
N ARG A 73 3.17 -15.62 -7.94
CA ARG A 73 2.69 -16.45 -9.06
C ARG A 73 1.36 -16.03 -9.66
N ALA A 74 0.54 -15.29 -8.91
CA ALA A 74 -0.69 -14.71 -9.39
C ALA A 74 -1.13 -13.59 -8.45
N ILE A 75 -1.97 -12.69 -8.97
CA ILE A 75 -2.66 -11.69 -8.15
C ILE A 75 -4.17 -11.71 -8.37
N PHE A 76 -4.90 -11.33 -7.33
CA PHE A 76 -6.29 -10.91 -7.41
C PHE A 76 -6.37 -9.46 -6.92
N ALA A 77 -6.76 -8.53 -7.78
CA ALA A 77 -6.83 -7.11 -7.44
C ALA A 77 -8.26 -6.61 -7.69
N ALA A 78 -8.94 -6.23 -6.62
CA ALA A 78 -10.28 -5.67 -6.69
C ALA A 78 -10.25 -4.18 -6.36
N HIS A 79 -10.93 -3.34 -7.12
CA HIS A 79 -11.09 -1.91 -6.81
C HIS A 79 -9.73 -1.22 -6.58
N GLY A 80 -8.77 -1.50 -7.46
CA GLY A 80 -7.44 -0.88 -7.45
C GLY A 80 -7.20 -0.15 -8.76
N SER A 81 -6.14 0.64 -8.83
CA SER A 81 -5.87 1.49 -9.99
C SER A 81 -4.40 1.46 -10.44
N GLU A 82 -4.23 1.74 -11.73
CA GLU A 82 -2.95 1.93 -12.40
C GLU A 82 -2.34 3.35 -12.29
N ASP A 83 -3.15 4.32 -11.88
CA ASP A 83 -2.91 5.74 -11.98
C ASP A 83 -3.14 6.38 -10.62
N LEU A 84 -2.05 6.57 -9.87
CA LEU A 84 -2.09 7.13 -8.53
C LEU A 84 -2.53 8.60 -8.50
N TYR A 85 -2.50 9.31 -9.63
CA TYR A 85 -2.88 10.72 -9.68
C TYR A 85 -4.34 10.94 -10.08
N LYS A 86 -4.94 10.14 -10.96
CA LYS A 86 -6.30 10.42 -11.47
C LYS A 86 -7.38 9.52 -10.90
N ASN A 87 -6.99 8.33 -10.47
CA ASN A 87 -7.88 7.22 -10.17
C ASN A 87 -7.54 6.66 -8.78
N ASP A 88 -7.18 7.55 -7.87
CA ASP A 88 -6.95 7.25 -6.46
C ASP A 88 -7.57 8.35 -5.61
N ILE A 89 -7.81 8.06 -4.34
CA ILE A 89 -8.61 8.87 -3.41
C ILE A 89 -8.10 10.31 -3.26
N HIS A 90 -6.83 10.60 -3.54
CA HIS A 90 -6.28 11.94 -3.35
C HIS A 90 -6.72 12.91 -4.43
N PHE A 91 -6.90 12.41 -5.66
CA PHE A 91 -7.17 13.23 -6.84
C PHE A 91 -8.07 12.46 -7.81
N MET A 92 -9.38 12.58 -7.63
CA MET A 92 -10.34 11.98 -8.58
C MET A 92 -10.44 12.83 -9.84
N ASP A 93 -10.21 12.23 -11.01
CA ASP A 93 -10.13 12.93 -12.30
C ASP A 93 -9.07 14.05 -12.33
N GLY A 94 -8.07 13.97 -11.46
CA GLY A 94 -7.02 15.00 -11.30
C GLY A 94 -7.48 16.25 -10.54
N ILE A 95 -8.64 16.21 -9.88
CA ILE A 95 -9.14 17.25 -8.98
C ILE A 95 -8.88 16.80 -7.55
N LEU A 96 -8.28 17.67 -6.73
CA LEU A 96 -8.06 17.40 -5.31
C LEU A 96 -9.38 16.93 -4.67
N HIS A 97 -9.38 15.71 -4.16
CA HIS A 97 -10.50 15.12 -3.46
C HIS A 97 -10.20 15.08 -1.96
N GLN A 98 -11.23 15.34 -1.16
CA GLN A 98 -11.17 15.17 0.29
C GLN A 98 -12.50 14.61 0.79
N ASP A 99 -12.40 13.51 1.52
CA ASP A 99 -13.50 12.86 2.21
C ASP A 99 -13.06 12.39 3.61
N GLU A 100 -13.96 11.71 4.31
CA GLU A 100 -13.68 11.13 5.61
C GLU A 100 -12.56 10.08 5.58
N TYR A 101 -12.35 9.39 4.45
CA TYR A 101 -11.39 8.31 4.35
C TYR A 101 -9.96 8.85 4.43
N ILE A 102 -9.62 9.90 3.69
CA ILE A 102 -8.29 10.51 3.73
C ILE A 102 -7.93 10.96 5.15
N LEU A 103 -8.89 11.55 5.87
CA LEU A 103 -8.69 11.97 7.26
C LEU A 103 -8.60 10.77 8.22
N SER A 104 -9.33 9.69 7.93
CA SER A 104 -9.31 8.48 8.74
C SER A 104 -7.97 7.75 8.69
N VAL A 105 -7.27 7.75 7.54
CA VAL A 105 -5.95 7.12 7.42
C VAL A 105 -4.93 7.79 8.35
N ASP A 106 -4.90 9.13 8.39
CA ASP A 106 -4.04 9.86 9.32
C ASP A 106 -4.40 9.62 10.79
N HIS A 107 -5.68 9.39 11.08
CA HIS A 107 -6.15 8.98 12.41
C HIS A 107 -5.72 7.55 12.76
N GLU A 108 -5.84 6.60 11.85
CA GLU A 108 -5.45 5.19 12.08
C GLU A 108 -3.93 5.06 12.26
N ASN A 109 -3.16 5.76 11.44
CA ASN A 109 -1.71 5.91 11.58
C ASN A 109 -1.29 6.57 12.90
N ALA A 110 -2.21 7.22 13.60
CA ALA A 110 -1.97 7.80 14.91
C ALA A 110 -2.19 6.82 16.06
N LEU A 111 -2.87 5.69 15.85
CA LEU A 111 -3.29 4.83 16.96
C LEU A 111 -2.10 4.07 17.57
N PRO A 112 -2.03 3.92 18.90
CA PRO A 112 -1.02 3.09 19.53
C PRO A 112 -1.24 1.61 19.19
N ALA A 113 -0.14 0.85 19.15
CA ALA A 113 -0.16 -0.56 18.77
C ALA A 113 -1.01 -1.43 19.72
N PRO A 114 -1.86 -2.34 19.20
CA PRO A 114 -2.54 -3.35 19.99
C PRO A 114 -1.56 -4.41 20.54
N PRO A 115 -1.98 -5.23 21.52
CA PRO A 115 -3.24 -5.16 22.25
C PRO A 115 -3.20 -4.20 23.46
N GLN A 116 -2.03 -3.72 23.87
CA GLN A 116 -1.90 -2.90 25.08
C GLN A 116 -2.16 -1.41 24.84
N TYR A 117 -2.11 -0.92 23.60
CA TYR A 117 -2.36 0.48 23.25
C TYR A 117 -1.49 1.45 24.08
N ILE A 118 -0.19 1.14 24.18
CA ILE A 118 0.76 1.88 25.02
C ILE A 118 0.98 3.28 24.43
N MET A 119 0.74 4.31 25.24
CA MET A 119 0.98 5.73 24.92
C MET A 119 2.06 6.30 25.83
N ASP A 120 3.28 5.75 25.72
CA ASP A 120 4.43 6.19 26.49
C ASP A 120 5.13 7.41 25.85
N GLU A 121 6.21 7.90 26.45
CA GLU A 121 6.95 9.06 25.93
C GLU A 121 7.47 8.84 24.51
N LYS A 122 7.82 7.59 24.16
CA LYS A 122 8.27 7.24 22.81
C LYS A 122 7.12 7.42 21.82
N TRP A 123 5.95 6.82 22.09
CA TRP A 123 4.77 6.96 21.25
C TRP A 123 4.33 8.42 21.10
N ILE A 124 4.30 9.19 22.20
CA ILE A 124 3.97 10.63 22.17
C ILE A 124 4.96 11.36 21.24
N LYS A 125 6.26 11.14 21.41
CA LYS A 125 7.27 11.79 20.58
C LYS A 125 7.12 11.43 19.11
N GLU A 126 6.96 10.16 18.77
CA GLU A 126 6.78 9.70 17.39
C GLU A 126 5.51 10.31 16.79
N ARG A 127 4.40 10.32 17.53
CA ARG A 127 3.12 10.87 17.07
C ARG A 127 3.17 12.37 16.79
N PHE A 128 3.79 13.16 17.66
CA PHE A 128 3.84 14.63 17.50
C PHE A 128 4.98 15.10 16.57
N THR A 129 5.81 14.18 16.08
CA THR A 129 6.85 14.48 15.08
C THR A 129 6.55 13.89 13.71
N ALA A 130 5.65 12.90 13.63
CA ALA A 130 5.17 12.34 12.37
C ALA A 130 4.40 13.39 11.56
N ARG A 131 4.78 13.53 10.29
CA ARG A 131 4.06 14.34 9.31
C ARG A 131 2.76 13.61 8.93
N PRO A 132 1.59 14.28 9.01
CA PRO A 132 0.36 13.74 8.43
C PRO A 132 0.52 13.48 6.92
N TRP A 133 0.02 12.36 6.43
CA TRP A 133 0.14 11.99 5.01
C TRP A 133 -0.62 12.95 4.11
N ILE A 134 -1.72 13.54 4.57
CA ILE A 134 -2.46 14.56 3.82
C ILE A 134 -1.58 15.74 3.38
N ASP A 135 -0.61 16.14 4.20
CA ASP A 135 0.31 17.24 3.87
C ASP A 135 1.17 16.88 2.65
N VAL A 136 1.52 15.60 2.47
CA VAL A 136 2.30 15.12 1.32
C VAL A 136 1.52 15.33 0.03
N TYR A 137 0.25 14.93 0.02
CA TYR A 137 -0.59 15.04 -1.16
C TYR A 137 -0.96 16.49 -1.50
N LEU A 138 -1.11 17.35 -0.49
CA LEU A 138 -1.35 18.78 -0.67
C LEU A 138 -0.16 19.53 -1.30
N GLU A 139 1.07 19.05 -1.11
CA GLU A 139 2.28 19.60 -1.73
C GLU A 139 2.49 19.10 -3.18
N HIS A 140 1.90 17.96 -3.54
CA HIS A 140 2.09 17.31 -4.84
C HIS A 140 0.84 17.40 -5.75
N GLN A 141 0.32 18.60 -5.98
CA GLN A 141 -0.95 18.79 -6.73
C GLN A 141 -0.89 18.62 -8.24
N LEU A 142 0.26 18.24 -8.81
CA LEU A 142 0.44 18.08 -10.26
C LEU A 142 0.89 16.66 -10.56
N ASP A 143 0.43 16.09 -11.68
CA ASP A 143 0.85 14.77 -12.22
C ASP A 143 2.33 14.78 -12.66
N GLY A 144 3.23 14.84 -11.67
CA GLY A 144 4.68 14.86 -11.83
C GLY A 144 5.35 13.58 -11.32
N GLU A 145 6.68 13.61 -11.23
CA GLU A 145 7.52 12.47 -10.85
C GLU A 145 7.04 11.74 -9.59
N PHE A 146 6.54 12.48 -8.60
CA PHE A 146 5.98 11.92 -7.37
C PHE A 146 4.91 10.84 -7.62
N TRP A 147 3.96 11.10 -8.53
CA TRP A 147 2.87 10.17 -8.87
C TRP A 147 3.31 9.14 -9.90
N GLN A 148 4.11 9.58 -10.88
CA GLN A 148 4.54 8.74 -11.99
C GLN A 148 5.43 7.59 -11.55
N LYS A 149 6.26 7.79 -10.52
CA LYS A 149 7.24 6.82 -10.02
C LYS A 149 6.64 5.44 -9.71
N HIS A 150 5.42 5.40 -9.17
CA HIS A 150 4.77 4.16 -8.72
C HIS A 150 3.44 3.89 -9.43
N SER A 151 3.02 4.76 -10.35
CA SER A 151 1.87 4.50 -11.23
C SER A 151 2.22 3.45 -12.27
N ILE A 152 1.52 2.32 -12.26
CA ILE A 152 1.82 1.19 -13.15
C ILE A 152 1.42 1.46 -14.61
N LYS A 153 0.62 2.52 -14.88
CA LYS A 153 0.26 2.96 -16.24
C LYS A 153 1.46 3.25 -17.14
N TYR A 154 2.63 3.52 -16.55
CA TYR A 154 3.90 3.76 -17.25
C TYR A 154 4.79 2.52 -17.40
N ALA A 155 4.33 1.35 -16.94
CA ALA A 155 5.12 0.12 -16.88
C ALA A 155 4.29 -1.13 -17.24
N TYR A 156 3.24 -0.98 -18.04
CA TYR A 156 2.35 -2.09 -18.41
C TYR A 156 3.05 -3.22 -19.15
N GLU A 157 4.11 -2.93 -19.89
CA GLU A 157 4.94 -3.92 -20.56
C GLU A 157 5.59 -4.91 -19.59
N ASN A 158 5.75 -4.52 -18.32
CA ASN A 158 6.30 -5.39 -17.28
C ASN A 158 5.22 -6.30 -16.67
N PHE A 159 3.93 -5.99 -16.85
CA PHE A 159 2.84 -6.78 -16.29
C PHE A 159 2.67 -8.12 -17.04
N THR A 160 3.35 -9.15 -16.53
CA THR A 160 3.40 -10.49 -17.15
C THR A 160 2.75 -11.58 -16.28
N LEU A 161 2.38 -11.26 -15.05
CA LEU A 161 1.85 -12.21 -14.08
C LEU A 161 0.37 -12.49 -14.31
N PRO A 162 -0.12 -13.74 -14.13
CA PRO A 162 -1.55 -14.02 -14.13
C PRO A 162 -2.29 -13.16 -13.11
N ALA A 163 -3.34 -12.46 -13.56
CA ALA A 163 -4.12 -11.55 -12.73
C ALA A 163 -5.62 -11.76 -12.93
N TYR A 164 -6.37 -11.67 -11.84
CA TYR A 164 -7.81 -11.49 -11.87
C TYR A 164 -8.14 -10.10 -11.35
N LEU A 165 -8.64 -9.25 -12.25
CA LEU A 165 -8.98 -7.86 -11.95
C LEU A 165 -10.49 -7.73 -11.80
N LEU A 166 -10.93 -7.08 -10.72
CA LEU A 166 -12.35 -6.84 -10.43
C LEU A 166 -12.56 -5.35 -10.15
N ALA A 167 -13.60 -4.76 -10.72
CA ALA A 167 -13.98 -3.38 -10.44
C ALA A 167 -15.51 -3.26 -10.45
N GLY A 168 -16.02 -2.18 -9.84
CA GLY A 168 -17.44 -1.82 -9.88
C GLY A 168 -17.71 -0.75 -10.93
N PHE A 169 -18.92 -0.71 -11.50
CA PHE A 169 -19.30 0.35 -12.44
C PHE A 169 -19.38 1.74 -11.81
N TYR A 170 -19.54 1.81 -10.49
CA TYR A 170 -19.63 3.04 -9.70
C TYR A 170 -18.50 3.14 -8.68
N ASP A 171 -17.40 2.45 -8.96
CA ASP A 171 -16.17 2.57 -8.20
C ASP A 171 -15.40 3.79 -8.69
N GLY A 172 -14.89 4.60 -7.75
CA GLY A 172 -14.31 5.92 -7.98
C GLY A 172 -12.88 5.99 -7.52
#